data_AF-A0A524QH66-F1
#
_entry.id   AF-A0A524QH66-F1
#
_cell.length_a   1.000
_cell.length_b   1.000
_cell.length_c   1.000
_cell.angle_alpha   90.00
_cell.angle_beta   90.00
_cell.angle_gamma   90.00
#
_symmetry.space_group_name_H-M   'P 1'
#
loop_
_entity.id
_entity.type
_entity.pdbx_description
1 polymer ?
#
loop_
_entity_poly.entity_id
_entity_poly.type
_entity_poly.pdbx_seq_one_letter_code
_entity_poly.pdbx_strand_id
1 'polypeptide(L)'
;MVSALLNGQEKYNRVVVLAGNPGPVISKDIYGHFSEHLGTCIYGGLWVGKDSKIANLNGLRTDVVNALKEMKIPNLRWPGGCFADTYHWRDGIGPQEKRASIVNVHWGGVTEDNSFGTHEFMELTEMVDCDAYVNGNIGSGTVQEMAEWVEYLTSANESPVTNLRKENGRSEPWKVRFFAIGNETWGCGGSMTAEYYAGLMRQYSTFLRDYSGNKLYRVACGPYGSDFKWTETLMKDPGTRNMFQGISIHYYTVVDGWDYKGSATEFDEREWFETVRLNLDIDNIISKHEAVMDLYDPERTKGIVVDEWGNWFNVEPGTNTGFLYQQNSMRDAITAAIHLNIFNNHAARVRVANLAQLANVLQSVILTKDEKMVLTPTYHVFRMFSVHQEARLVPVDVLCEDYAYG
;
A
#
# COMPACT_ATOMS: atom_id res chain seq x y z
N MET A 1 48.53 26.99 25.16
CA MET A 1 49.06 27.61 23.91
C MET A 1 49.62 26.47 23.09
N VAL A 2 49.05 26.05 21.98
CA VAL A 2 48.60 26.85 20.84
C VAL A 2 47.22 26.37 20.39
N SER A 3 46.25 27.29 20.46
CA SER A 3 45.03 27.26 19.70
C SER A 3 45.41 27.53 18.24
N ALA A 4 45.25 26.53 17.38
CA ALA A 4 45.18 26.75 15.95
C ALA A 4 43.69 26.84 15.59
N LEU A 5 43.21 28.08 15.54
CA LEU A 5 41.97 28.46 14.86
C LEU A 5 42.04 27.97 13.40
N LEU A 6 41.38 26.84 13.12
CA LEU A 6 40.98 26.50 11.76
C LEU A 6 39.71 27.30 11.46
N ASN A 7 39.90 28.54 11.03
CA ASN A 7 38.87 29.34 10.39
C ASN A 7 38.47 28.67 9.07
N GLY A 8 37.16 28.39 8.92
CA GLY A 8 36.46 28.41 7.64
C GLY A 8 36.66 27.21 6.70
N GLN A 9 36.37 25.99 7.15
CA GLN A 9 35.87 25.02 6.17
C GLN A 9 34.44 25.41 5.82
N GLU A 10 34.22 25.85 4.58
CA GLU A 10 32.88 25.84 4.00
C GLU A 10 32.27 24.46 4.26
N LYS A 11 31.11 24.46 4.92
CA LYS A 11 30.41 23.23 5.24
C LYS A 11 29.78 22.72 3.95
N TYR A 12 30.46 21.81 3.28
CA TYR A 12 29.94 21.17 2.08
C TYR A 12 29.32 19.83 2.45
N ASN A 13 28.11 19.59 1.94
CA ASN A 13 27.58 18.23 1.87
C ASN A 13 28.44 17.43 0.88
N ARG A 14 28.87 16.24 1.29
CA ARG A 14 29.66 15.32 0.47
C ARG A 14 28.81 14.10 0.14
N VAL A 15 28.77 13.75 -1.14
CA VAL A 15 28.13 12.53 -1.64
C VAL A 15 29.20 11.69 -2.35
N VAL A 16 29.32 10.42 -1.98
CA VAL A 16 30.21 9.46 -2.62
C VAL A 16 29.35 8.36 -3.24
N VAL A 17 29.45 8.19 -4.56
CA VAL A 17 28.70 7.17 -5.31
C VAL A 17 29.63 6.00 -5.65
N LEU A 18 29.34 4.82 -5.12
CA LEU A 18 30.16 3.62 -5.27
C LEU A 18 29.74 2.80 -6.51
N ALA A 19 29.87 3.39 -7.70
CA ALA A 19 29.38 2.82 -8.95
C ALA A 19 29.94 1.41 -9.31
N GLY A 20 31.10 1.05 -8.78
CA GLY A 20 31.75 -0.25 -9.02
C GLY A 20 31.26 -1.40 -8.12
N ASN A 21 30.40 -1.15 -7.15
CA ASN A 21 29.90 -2.15 -6.21
C ASN A 21 28.36 -2.17 -6.19
N PRO A 22 27.73 -2.66 -7.27
CA PRO A 22 26.29 -2.50 -7.40
C PRO A 22 25.54 -3.47 -6.47
N GLY A 23 24.55 -2.94 -5.76
CA GLY A 23 23.72 -3.64 -4.80
C GLY A 23 22.59 -4.48 -5.43
N PRO A 24 21.54 -4.80 -4.67
CA PRO A 24 20.39 -5.56 -5.15
C PRO A 24 19.61 -4.81 -6.25
N VAL A 25 18.77 -5.55 -6.99
CA VAL A 25 17.77 -4.94 -7.88
C VAL A 25 16.64 -4.37 -7.02
N ILE A 26 16.34 -3.10 -7.25
CA ILE A 26 15.22 -2.36 -6.68
C ILE A 26 13.95 -2.87 -7.36
N SER A 27 13.12 -3.57 -6.59
CA SER A 27 11.84 -4.07 -7.10
C SER A 27 10.97 -2.91 -7.57
N LYS A 28 10.36 -3.01 -8.77
CA LYS A 28 9.36 -2.04 -9.21
C LYS A 28 8.26 -1.89 -8.19
N ASP A 29 7.91 -2.97 -7.49
CA ASP A 29 6.75 -3.02 -6.60
C ASP A 29 6.91 -2.21 -5.30
N ILE A 30 8.11 -1.65 -5.04
CA ILE A 30 8.33 -0.60 -4.01
C ILE A 30 7.52 0.68 -4.32
N TYR A 31 7.18 0.90 -5.59
CA TYR A 31 6.45 2.08 -6.04
C TYR A 31 4.94 1.83 -6.16
N GLY A 32 4.41 0.84 -5.42
CA GLY A 32 3.00 0.45 -5.45
C GLY A 32 2.09 1.47 -4.77
N HIS A 33 0.79 1.30 -4.98
CA HIS A 33 -0.25 2.16 -4.41
C HIS A 33 -1.39 1.36 -3.78
N PHE A 34 -2.18 2.05 -2.95
CA PHE A 34 -3.27 1.46 -2.20
C PHE A 34 -4.56 2.26 -2.43
N SER A 35 -5.66 1.60 -2.78
CA SER A 35 -6.99 2.19 -2.95
C SER A 35 -8.04 1.40 -2.15
N GLU A 36 -8.51 1.98 -1.04
CA GLU A 36 -9.60 1.44 -0.24
C GLU A 36 -10.95 1.97 -0.70
N HIS A 37 -12.01 1.19 -0.46
CA HIS A 37 -13.37 1.71 -0.40
C HIS A 37 -13.50 2.68 0.80
N LEU A 38 -13.00 3.90 0.62
CA LEU A 38 -12.91 4.93 1.65
C LEU A 38 -13.16 6.29 1.00
N GLY A 39 -14.13 7.03 1.55
CA GLY A 39 -14.43 8.39 1.13
C GLY A 39 -14.68 8.48 -0.38
N THR A 40 -13.81 9.21 -1.07
CA THR A 40 -13.89 9.38 -2.54
C THR A 40 -12.67 8.80 -3.28
N CYS A 41 -11.96 7.83 -2.67
CA CYS A 41 -10.86 7.15 -3.35
C CYS A 41 -11.36 6.30 -4.52
N ILE A 42 -12.35 5.44 -4.28
CA ILE A 42 -13.01 4.67 -5.35
C ILE A 42 -14.02 5.56 -6.08
N TYR A 43 -15.08 5.98 -5.37
CA TYR A 43 -16.17 6.75 -5.97
C TYR A 43 -15.79 8.21 -6.17
N GLY A 44 -15.78 8.65 -7.42
CA GLY A 44 -15.30 9.97 -7.84
C GLY A 44 -13.81 10.00 -8.17
N GLY A 45 -12.97 9.37 -7.34
CA GLY A 45 -11.53 9.29 -7.56
C GLY A 45 -11.11 8.33 -8.67
N LEU A 46 -11.83 7.22 -8.87
CA LEU A 46 -11.54 6.21 -9.90
C LEU A 46 -12.79 5.87 -10.71
N TRP A 47 -13.85 5.46 -10.01
CA TRP A 47 -15.14 5.07 -10.57
C TRP A 47 -16.11 6.24 -10.55
N VAL A 48 -16.61 6.59 -11.73
CA VAL A 48 -17.65 7.62 -11.92
C VAL A 48 -18.96 7.05 -12.45
N GLY A 49 -18.98 5.77 -12.82
CA GLY A 49 -20.12 5.10 -13.45
C GLY A 49 -20.16 5.31 -14.97
N LYS A 50 -20.67 4.30 -15.69
CA LYS A 50 -20.65 4.24 -17.17
C LYS A 50 -21.42 5.39 -17.83
N ASP A 51 -22.51 5.83 -17.21
CA ASP A 51 -23.37 6.91 -17.73
C ASP A 51 -22.94 8.31 -17.27
N SER A 52 -21.79 8.43 -16.60
CA SER A 52 -21.26 9.72 -16.15
C SER A 52 -20.89 10.63 -17.31
N LYS A 53 -21.07 11.94 -17.10
CA LYS A 53 -20.58 12.98 -18.03
C LYS A 53 -19.07 13.18 -17.95
N ILE A 54 -18.44 12.72 -16.88
CA ILE A 54 -16.97 12.73 -16.75
C ILE A 54 -16.41 11.71 -17.75
N ALA A 55 -15.42 12.12 -18.55
CA ALA A 55 -14.83 11.27 -19.58
C ALA A 55 -14.27 9.97 -18.98
N ASN A 56 -14.91 8.85 -19.31
CA ASN A 56 -14.61 7.55 -18.73
C ASN A 56 -14.59 6.45 -19.80
N LEU A 57 -13.91 5.35 -19.46
CA LEU A 57 -14.01 4.08 -20.18
C LEU A 57 -14.61 3.06 -19.21
N ASN A 58 -15.76 2.50 -19.56
CA ASN A 58 -16.48 1.53 -18.73
C ASN A 58 -16.75 1.96 -17.29
N GLY A 59 -16.84 3.28 -17.03
CA GLY A 59 -17.08 3.87 -15.71
C GLY A 59 -15.81 4.33 -14.98
N LEU A 60 -14.63 4.02 -15.52
CA LEU A 60 -13.33 4.45 -14.98
C LEU A 60 -12.90 5.78 -15.63
N ARG A 61 -12.70 6.83 -14.83
CA ARG A 61 -12.34 8.16 -15.37
C ARG A 61 -10.96 8.14 -16.03
N THR A 62 -10.90 8.61 -17.27
CA THR A 62 -9.73 8.42 -18.15
C THR A 62 -8.56 9.34 -17.81
N ASP A 63 -8.82 10.51 -17.23
CA ASP A 63 -7.81 11.45 -16.77
C ASP A 63 -6.92 10.82 -15.67
N VAL A 64 -7.54 10.16 -14.69
CA VAL A 64 -6.82 9.46 -13.61
C VAL A 64 -6.08 8.25 -14.17
N VAL A 65 -6.73 7.40 -14.96
CA VAL A 65 -6.08 6.22 -15.57
C VAL A 65 -4.82 6.62 -16.35
N ASN A 66 -4.90 7.69 -17.16
CA ASN A 66 -3.76 8.18 -17.93
C ASN A 66 -2.62 8.71 -17.05
N ALA A 67 -2.95 9.44 -15.97
CA ALA A 67 -1.95 9.92 -15.02
C ALA A 67 -1.23 8.75 -14.31
N LEU A 68 -1.96 7.69 -13.93
CA LEU A 68 -1.39 6.51 -13.29
C LEU A 68 -0.48 5.71 -14.23
N LYS A 69 -0.86 5.59 -15.52
CA LYS A 69 0.01 5.02 -16.57
C LYS A 69 1.30 5.79 -16.72
N GLU A 70 1.21 7.12 -16.79
CA GLU A 70 2.38 7.98 -16.94
C GLU A 70 3.34 7.85 -15.74
N MET A 71 2.78 7.67 -14.54
CA MET A 71 3.54 7.44 -13.32
C MET A 71 4.13 6.02 -13.23
N LYS A 72 3.70 5.10 -14.10
CA LYS A 72 4.11 3.69 -14.14
C LYS A 72 3.86 2.98 -12.82
N ILE A 73 2.63 3.02 -12.31
CA ILE A 73 2.34 2.28 -11.07
C ILE A 73 2.52 0.77 -11.31
N PRO A 74 3.26 0.07 -10.44
CA PRO A 74 3.67 -1.31 -10.65
C PRO A 74 2.62 -2.32 -10.17
N ASN A 75 1.87 -1.95 -9.13
CA ASN A 75 0.81 -2.72 -8.52
C ASN A 75 -0.18 -1.81 -7.78
N LEU A 76 -1.40 -2.31 -7.57
CA LEU A 76 -2.46 -1.61 -6.84
C LEU A 76 -3.14 -2.55 -5.84
N ARG A 77 -3.17 -2.15 -4.56
CA ARG A 77 -3.80 -2.87 -3.43
C ARG A 77 -5.27 -2.45 -3.25
N TRP A 78 -6.19 -3.42 -3.13
CA TRP A 78 -7.64 -3.25 -3.00
C TRP A 78 -8.28 -4.53 -2.40
N PRO A 79 -9.48 -4.52 -1.75
CA PRO A 79 -10.42 -3.42 -1.50
C PRO A 79 -10.08 -2.59 -0.27
N GLY A 80 -8.99 -2.96 0.39
CA GLY A 80 -8.19 -2.09 1.24
C GLY A 80 -8.40 -2.23 2.72
N GLY A 81 -7.32 -1.95 3.46
CA GLY A 81 -7.35 -1.57 4.87
C GLY A 81 -8.39 -2.30 5.71
N CYS A 82 -9.07 -1.54 6.56
CA CYS A 82 -10.11 -2.07 7.43
C CYS A 82 -11.33 -2.57 6.64
N PHE A 83 -11.65 -1.95 5.49
CA PHE A 83 -12.79 -2.37 4.68
C PHE A 83 -12.68 -3.83 4.22
N ALA A 84 -11.48 -4.30 3.87
CA ALA A 84 -11.24 -5.64 3.35
C ALA A 84 -11.68 -6.75 4.32
N ASP A 85 -11.53 -6.56 5.63
CA ASP A 85 -11.94 -7.52 6.65
C ASP A 85 -13.44 -7.46 7.00
N THR A 86 -14.20 -6.64 6.27
CA THR A 86 -15.67 -6.62 6.28
C THR A 86 -16.26 -6.82 4.88
N TYR A 87 -15.41 -6.97 3.86
CA TYR A 87 -15.83 -7.11 2.48
C TYR A 87 -16.13 -8.58 2.15
N HIS A 88 -17.30 -8.82 1.56
CA HIS A 88 -17.67 -10.11 1.00
C HIS A 88 -17.68 -10.02 -0.52
N TRP A 89 -16.68 -10.60 -1.18
CA TRP A 89 -16.40 -10.34 -2.61
C TRP A 89 -17.54 -10.68 -3.57
N ARG A 90 -18.44 -11.57 -3.16
CA ARG A 90 -19.63 -11.94 -3.92
C ARG A 90 -20.63 -10.79 -4.04
N ASP A 91 -20.61 -9.84 -3.10
CA ASP A 91 -21.46 -8.65 -3.13
C ASP A 91 -21.06 -7.69 -4.26
N GLY A 92 -19.78 -7.72 -4.68
CA GLY A 92 -19.22 -6.89 -5.75
C GLY A 92 -19.13 -7.56 -7.12
N ILE A 93 -19.91 -8.61 -7.40
CA ILE A 93 -19.96 -9.25 -8.73
C ILE A 93 -21.41 -9.42 -9.19
N GLY A 94 -21.59 -9.81 -10.46
CA GLY A 94 -22.91 -9.93 -11.06
C GLY A 94 -23.48 -8.59 -11.57
N PRO A 95 -24.73 -8.60 -12.06
CA PRO A 95 -25.40 -7.41 -12.55
C PRO A 95 -25.42 -6.31 -11.48
N GLN A 96 -24.93 -5.12 -11.82
CA GLN A 96 -24.69 -4.02 -10.87
C GLN A 96 -25.97 -3.64 -10.11
N GLU A 97 -27.12 -3.67 -10.78
CA GLU A 97 -28.43 -3.34 -10.19
C GLU A 97 -28.94 -4.37 -9.16
N LYS A 98 -28.26 -5.52 -9.03
CA LYS A 98 -28.58 -6.59 -8.08
C LYS A 98 -27.52 -6.74 -6.98
N ARG A 99 -26.45 -5.95 -7.01
CA ARG A 99 -25.39 -6.00 -6.00
C ARG A 99 -25.92 -5.52 -4.65
N ALA A 100 -25.43 -6.12 -3.57
CA ALA A 100 -25.86 -5.77 -2.23
C ALA A 100 -25.28 -4.41 -1.84
N SER A 101 -26.09 -3.51 -1.31
CA SER A 101 -25.58 -2.32 -0.64
C SER A 101 -25.23 -2.66 0.81
N ILE A 102 -24.01 -2.33 1.23
CA ILE A 102 -23.51 -2.56 2.58
C ILE A 102 -23.24 -1.22 3.29
N VAL A 103 -23.03 -1.26 4.60
CA VAL A 103 -22.61 -0.09 5.37
C VAL A 103 -21.10 -0.14 5.49
N ASN A 104 -20.42 0.93 5.09
CA ASN A 104 -19.01 1.09 5.38
C ASN A 104 -18.84 1.48 6.85
N VAL A 105 -18.72 0.46 7.71
CA VAL A 105 -18.72 0.60 9.18
C VAL A 105 -17.51 1.36 9.71
N HIS A 106 -16.38 1.32 9.00
CA HIS A 106 -15.15 2.00 9.41
C HIS A 106 -15.13 3.46 8.95
N TRP A 107 -15.66 3.75 7.76
CA TRP A 107 -15.46 5.04 7.10
C TRP A 107 -16.75 5.83 6.93
N GLY A 108 -17.19 6.46 8.02
CA GLY A 108 -18.31 7.41 8.03
C GLY A 108 -19.71 6.78 8.02
N GLY A 109 -19.82 5.44 8.07
CA GLY A 109 -21.13 4.76 8.12
C GLY A 109 -21.96 4.93 6.85
N VAL A 110 -21.33 5.26 5.74
CA VAL A 110 -22.01 5.54 4.47
C VAL A 110 -22.38 4.25 3.75
N THR A 111 -23.39 4.34 2.89
CA THR A 111 -23.79 3.22 2.03
C THR A 111 -22.75 3.00 0.93
N GLU A 112 -22.23 1.78 0.87
CA GLU A 112 -21.40 1.23 -0.19
C GLU A 112 -22.32 0.43 -1.11
N ASP A 113 -22.49 0.84 -2.37
CA ASP A 113 -23.41 0.20 -3.30
C ASP A 113 -22.78 -0.98 -4.08
N ASN A 114 -21.48 -1.23 -3.88
CA ASN A 114 -20.69 -2.25 -4.56
C ASN A 114 -20.71 -2.13 -6.09
N SER A 115 -21.00 -0.95 -6.64
CA SER A 115 -20.97 -0.71 -8.09
C SER A 115 -19.56 -0.82 -8.67
N PHE A 116 -18.53 -0.60 -7.84
CA PHE A 116 -17.15 -0.98 -8.12
C PHE A 116 -16.79 -2.24 -7.33
N GLY A 117 -16.53 -3.35 -8.01
CA GLY A 117 -16.16 -4.61 -7.37
C GLY A 117 -15.05 -5.34 -8.12
N THR A 118 -15.05 -6.67 -8.06
CA THR A 118 -13.94 -7.47 -8.58
C THR A 118 -13.67 -7.21 -10.07
N HIS A 119 -14.72 -7.15 -10.90
CA HIS A 119 -14.54 -6.96 -12.35
C HIS A 119 -14.01 -5.56 -12.67
N GLU A 120 -14.57 -4.54 -12.03
CA GLU A 120 -14.17 -3.15 -12.25
C GLU A 120 -12.74 -2.88 -11.76
N PHE A 121 -12.33 -3.48 -10.64
CA PHE A 121 -10.95 -3.42 -10.14
C PHE A 121 -9.96 -4.11 -11.09
N MET A 122 -10.29 -5.32 -11.56
CA MET A 122 -9.41 -6.02 -12.49
C MET A 122 -9.32 -5.29 -13.84
N GLU A 123 -10.41 -4.71 -14.32
CA GLU A 123 -10.38 -3.84 -15.50
C GLU A 123 -9.51 -2.59 -15.28
N LEU A 124 -9.57 -1.96 -14.11
CA LEU A 124 -8.70 -0.83 -13.76
C LEU A 124 -7.22 -1.24 -13.83
N THR A 125 -6.85 -2.39 -13.27
CA THR A 125 -5.45 -2.87 -13.31
C THR A 125 -4.97 -3.21 -14.73
N GLU A 126 -5.82 -3.84 -15.55
CA GLU A 126 -5.53 -4.07 -16.98
C GLU A 126 -5.42 -2.74 -17.74
N MET A 127 -6.31 -1.79 -17.46
CA MET A 127 -6.27 -0.48 -18.08
C MET A 127 -4.98 0.23 -17.73
N VAL A 128 -4.57 0.29 -16.46
CA VAL A 128 -3.36 1.00 -16.00
C VAL A 128 -2.06 0.26 -16.33
N ASP A 129 -2.13 -1.04 -16.68
CA ASP A 129 -0.98 -1.92 -16.91
C ASP A 129 -0.15 -2.18 -15.64
N CYS A 130 -0.84 -2.54 -14.55
CA CYS A 130 -0.21 -2.84 -13.25
C CYS A 130 -0.65 -4.20 -12.68
N ASP A 131 0.15 -4.78 -11.78
CA ASP A 131 -0.21 -6.02 -11.10
C ASP A 131 -1.35 -5.79 -10.08
N ALA A 132 -2.32 -6.70 -10.04
CA ALA A 132 -3.32 -6.72 -8.96
C ALA A 132 -2.72 -7.22 -7.64
N TYR A 133 -2.93 -6.46 -6.58
CA TYR A 133 -2.78 -6.87 -5.18
C TYR A 133 -4.17 -6.93 -4.56
N VAL A 134 -4.65 -8.13 -4.24
CA VAL A 134 -5.97 -8.34 -3.62
C VAL A 134 -5.81 -8.59 -2.12
N ASN A 135 -6.64 -7.96 -1.29
CA ASN A 135 -6.68 -8.19 0.14
C ASN A 135 -7.91 -9.02 0.53
N GLY A 136 -7.68 -10.24 1.03
CA GLY A 136 -8.75 -11.15 1.42
C GLY A 136 -9.23 -10.92 2.84
N ASN A 137 -10.53 -11.06 3.06
CA ASN A 137 -11.18 -10.97 4.37
C ASN A 137 -10.84 -12.19 5.25
N ILE A 138 -10.16 -11.95 6.38
CA ILE A 138 -9.94 -12.96 7.43
C ILE A 138 -10.79 -12.69 8.68
N GLY A 139 -11.07 -11.41 8.97
CA GLY A 139 -11.72 -10.98 10.20
C GLY A 139 -13.17 -11.42 10.32
N SER A 140 -13.97 -11.22 9.25
CA SER A 140 -15.38 -11.62 9.20
C SER A 140 -15.70 -12.66 8.12
N GLY A 141 -14.74 -12.95 7.25
CA GLY A 141 -14.88 -13.90 6.15
C GLY A 141 -14.70 -15.36 6.55
N THR A 142 -14.79 -16.24 5.56
CA THR A 142 -14.51 -17.67 5.73
C THR A 142 -13.36 -18.16 4.86
N VAL A 143 -12.74 -19.27 5.26
CA VAL A 143 -11.69 -19.94 4.46
C VAL A 143 -12.19 -20.27 3.05
N GLN A 144 -13.42 -20.78 2.94
CA GLN A 144 -14.03 -21.11 1.64
C GLN A 144 -14.20 -19.87 0.78
N GLU A 145 -14.72 -18.79 1.34
CA GLU A 145 -14.93 -17.53 0.63
C GLU A 145 -13.65 -16.99 0.00
N MET A 146 -12.55 -16.94 0.76
CA MET A 146 -11.26 -16.45 0.26
C MET A 146 -10.68 -17.38 -0.82
N ALA A 147 -10.79 -18.70 -0.62
CA ALA A 147 -10.31 -19.69 -1.58
C ALA A 147 -11.10 -19.65 -2.91
N GLU A 148 -12.42 -19.50 -2.83
CA GLU A 148 -13.28 -19.33 -4.01
C GLU A 148 -12.96 -18.02 -4.74
N TRP A 149 -12.58 -16.95 -4.04
CA TRP A 149 -12.21 -15.71 -4.72
C TRP A 149 -10.95 -15.88 -5.56
N VAL A 150 -9.93 -16.55 -5.04
CA VAL A 150 -8.71 -16.90 -5.80
C VAL A 150 -9.04 -17.76 -7.01
N GLU A 151 -9.92 -18.76 -6.85
CA GLU A 151 -10.36 -19.61 -7.95
C GLU A 151 -11.12 -18.81 -9.02
N TYR A 152 -12.06 -17.96 -8.59
CA TYR A 152 -12.82 -17.06 -9.45
C TYR A 152 -11.88 -16.20 -10.28
N LEU A 153 -10.87 -15.62 -9.65
CA LEU A 153 -9.92 -14.72 -10.30
C LEU A 153 -8.99 -15.44 -11.28
N THR A 154 -8.45 -16.60 -10.91
CA THR A 154 -7.22 -17.13 -11.54
C THR A 154 -7.36 -18.50 -12.20
N SER A 155 -8.49 -19.20 -12.02
CA SER A 155 -8.68 -20.54 -12.55
C SER A 155 -9.28 -20.56 -13.96
N ALA A 156 -8.67 -21.35 -14.85
CA ALA A 156 -9.19 -21.72 -16.16
C ALA A 156 -9.94 -23.05 -16.13
N ASN A 157 -9.88 -23.79 -15.01
CA ASN A 157 -10.62 -25.04 -14.83
C ASN A 157 -12.12 -24.79 -14.84
N GLU A 158 -12.91 -25.78 -15.23
CA GLU A 158 -14.37 -25.72 -15.16
C GLU A 158 -14.85 -26.01 -13.74
N SER A 159 -15.60 -25.07 -13.17
CA SER A 159 -16.23 -25.18 -11.87
C SER A 159 -17.43 -24.23 -11.77
N PRO A 160 -18.30 -24.37 -10.76
CA PRO A 160 -19.36 -23.39 -10.53
C PRO A 160 -18.83 -21.96 -10.36
N VAL A 161 -17.67 -21.80 -9.72
CA VAL A 161 -17.06 -20.49 -9.46
C VAL A 161 -16.51 -19.88 -10.74
N THR A 162 -15.84 -20.66 -11.60
CA THR A 162 -15.32 -20.13 -12.87
C THR A 162 -16.43 -19.91 -13.90
N ASN A 163 -17.48 -20.72 -13.89
CA ASN A 163 -18.68 -20.48 -14.70
C ASN A 163 -19.36 -19.17 -14.32
N LEU A 164 -19.46 -18.86 -13.03
CA LEU A 164 -19.97 -17.57 -12.56
C LEU A 164 -19.13 -16.39 -13.08
N ARG A 165 -17.79 -16.51 -13.14
CA ARG A 165 -16.93 -15.47 -13.74
C ARG A 165 -17.29 -15.25 -15.22
N LYS A 166 -17.47 -16.35 -15.97
CA LYS A 166 -17.83 -16.32 -17.40
C LYS A 166 -19.19 -15.68 -17.62
N GLU A 167 -20.19 -16.05 -16.80
CA GLU A 167 -21.53 -15.46 -16.81
C GLU A 167 -21.49 -13.95 -16.55
N ASN A 168 -20.59 -13.50 -15.68
CA ASN A 168 -20.37 -12.10 -15.37
C ASN A 168 -19.54 -11.34 -16.43
N GLY A 169 -19.25 -11.97 -17.58
CA GLY A 169 -18.64 -11.31 -18.74
C GLY A 169 -17.13 -11.47 -18.87
N ARG A 170 -16.48 -12.28 -18.02
CA ARG A 170 -15.04 -12.58 -18.14
C ARG A 170 -14.78 -14.07 -18.40
N SER A 171 -14.44 -14.41 -19.65
CA SER A 171 -14.15 -15.79 -20.04
C SER A 171 -12.85 -16.33 -19.43
N GLU A 172 -11.75 -15.63 -19.68
CA GLU A 172 -10.40 -16.01 -19.28
C GLU A 172 -10.10 -15.62 -17.84
N PRO A 173 -9.27 -16.37 -17.10
CA PRO A 173 -8.79 -15.91 -15.80
C PRO A 173 -8.02 -14.59 -15.92
N TRP A 174 -7.94 -13.86 -14.82
CA TRP A 174 -6.95 -12.79 -14.65
C TRP A 174 -5.68 -13.32 -14.01
N LYS A 175 -4.63 -12.51 -14.07
CA LYS A 175 -3.42 -12.70 -13.29
C LYS A 175 -3.54 -11.90 -12.00
N VAL A 176 -3.37 -12.56 -10.86
CA VAL A 176 -3.31 -11.92 -9.54
C VAL A 176 -2.01 -12.33 -8.90
N ARG A 177 -1.11 -11.36 -8.72
CA ARG A 177 0.24 -11.65 -8.23
C ARG A 177 0.29 -11.61 -6.72
N PHE A 178 -0.23 -10.55 -6.10
CA PHE A 178 -0.19 -10.39 -4.65
C PHE A 178 -1.54 -10.70 -4.03
N PHE A 179 -1.54 -11.47 -2.95
CA PHE A 179 -2.75 -11.78 -2.20
C PHE A 179 -2.47 -11.68 -0.70
N ALA A 180 -3.05 -10.68 -0.04
CA ALA A 180 -2.95 -10.53 1.41
C ALA A 180 -3.97 -11.40 2.14
N ILE A 181 -3.54 -11.93 3.27
CA ILE A 181 -4.31 -12.83 4.13
C ILE A 181 -4.72 -12.04 5.38
N GLY A 182 -5.75 -11.21 5.22
CA GLY A 182 -6.21 -10.26 6.23
C GLY A 182 -5.43 -8.94 6.24
N ASN A 183 -6.06 -7.91 6.81
CA ASN A 183 -5.51 -6.59 7.09
C ASN A 183 -5.56 -6.28 8.59
N GLU A 184 -4.54 -5.59 9.11
CA GLU A 184 -4.50 -5.03 10.47
C GLU A 184 -5.23 -5.90 11.50
N THR A 185 -4.92 -7.19 11.52
CA THR A 185 -5.70 -8.17 12.29
C THR A 185 -5.54 -7.94 13.80
N TRP A 186 -4.49 -7.24 14.21
CA TRP A 186 -4.28 -6.72 15.56
C TRP A 186 -5.25 -5.60 15.96
N GLY A 187 -5.87 -4.94 14.99
CA GLY A 187 -6.80 -3.82 15.14
C GLY A 187 -8.15 -4.12 14.49
N CYS A 188 -8.50 -3.35 13.45
CA CYS A 188 -9.83 -3.41 12.83
C CYS A 188 -10.16 -4.78 12.21
N GLY A 189 -9.17 -5.59 11.82
CA GLY A 189 -9.37 -6.93 11.27
C GLY A 189 -9.70 -8.01 12.30
N GLY A 190 -9.93 -7.67 13.57
CA GLY A 190 -10.45 -8.61 14.58
C GLY A 190 -9.76 -8.61 15.95
N SER A 191 -8.95 -7.59 16.27
CA SER A 191 -8.27 -7.43 17.57
C SER A 191 -7.52 -8.69 18.04
N MET A 192 -6.87 -9.37 17.11
CA MET A 192 -6.21 -10.66 17.30
C MET A 192 -4.86 -10.52 17.99
N THR A 193 -4.46 -11.51 18.78
CA THR A 193 -3.06 -11.69 19.14
C THR A 193 -2.28 -12.25 17.94
N ALA A 194 -0.96 -12.01 17.91
CA ALA A 194 -0.08 -12.54 16.86
C ALA A 194 -0.18 -14.08 16.75
N GLU A 195 -0.25 -14.79 17.88
CA GLU A 195 -0.35 -16.24 17.91
C GLU A 195 -1.68 -16.75 17.34
N TYR A 196 -2.78 -16.06 17.63
CA TYR A 196 -4.10 -16.42 17.10
C TYR A 196 -4.14 -16.18 15.58
N TYR A 197 -3.69 -15.00 15.13
CA TYR A 197 -3.57 -14.70 13.71
C TYR A 197 -2.67 -15.70 12.98
N ALA A 198 -1.52 -16.07 13.53
CA ALA A 198 -0.63 -17.06 12.94
C ALA A 198 -1.33 -18.41 12.68
N GLY A 199 -2.20 -18.84 13.61
CA GLY A 199 -3.02 -20.04 13.44
C GLY A 199 -4.02 -19.91 12.29
N LEU A 200 -4.77 -18.80 12.24
CA LEU A 200 -5.74 -18.53 11.18
C LEU A 200 -5.07 -18.38 9.82
N MET A 201 -4.01 -17.57 9.71
CA MET A 201 -3.27 -17.36 8.47
C MET A 201 -2.79 -18.67 7.85
N ARG A 202 -2.29 -19.61 8.67
CA ARG A 202 -1.91 -20.96 8.19
C ARG A 202 -3.10 -21.71 7.62
N GLN A 203 -4.24 -21.67 8.31
CA GLN A 203 -5.46 -22.32 7.84
C GLN A 203 -5.91 -21.73 6.52
N TYR A 204 -6.08 -20.40 6.43
CA TYR A 204 -6.51 -19.71 5.21
C TYR A 204 -5.53 -19.93 4.05
N SER A 205 -4.23 -19.69 4.27
CA SER A 205 -3.18 -19.84 3.26
C SER A 205 -3.16 -21.23 2.61
N THR A 206 -3.47 -22.29 3.38
CA THR A 206 -3.51 -23.68 2.89
C THR A 206 -4.47 -23.86 1.70
N PHE A 207 -5.56 -23.08 1.65
CA PHE A 207 -6.57 -23.19 0.60
C PHE A 207 -6.39 -22.19 -0.54
N LEU A 208 -5.44 -21.25 -0.42
CA LEU A 208 -5.09 -20.33 -1.51
C LEU A 208 -4.18 -21.07 -2.50
N ARG A 209 -4.77 -21.68 -3.54
CA ARG A 209 -4.04 -22.49 -4.52
C ARG A 209 -3.57 -21.67 -5.72
N ASP A 210 -2.48 -22.14 -6.33
CA ASP A 210 -2.01 -21.65 -7.61
C ASP A 210 -2.82 -22.33 -8.73
N TYR A 211 -3.55 -21.56 -9.54
CA TYR A 211 -4.32 -22.08 -10.67
C TYR A 211 -3.76 -21.62 -12.00
N SER A 212 -3.82 -22.48 -13.03
CA SER A 212 -3.58 -22.10 -14.44
C SER A 212 -2.25 -21.39 -14.71
N GLY A 213 -1.19 -21.71 -13.94
CA GLY A 213 0.11 -21.05 -14.03
C GLY A 213 0.24 -19.76 -13.23
N ASN A 214 -0.85 -19.25 -12.63
CA ASN A 214 -0.79 -18.12 -11.70
C ASN A 214 -0.10 -18.55 -10.40
N LYS A 215 0.92 -17.81 -9.99
CA LYS A 215 1.69 -18.03 -8.76
C LYS A 215 1.40 -16.90 -7.78
N LEU A 216 0.74 -17.23 -6.67
CA LEU A 216 0.43 -16.23 -5.65
C LEU A 216 1.67 -15.92 -4.83
N TYR A 217 1.95 -14.62 -4.67
CA TYR A 217 2.79 -14.06 -3.62
C TYR A 217 1.87 -13.71 -2.44
N ARG A 218 1.81 -14.62 -1.46
CA ARG A 218 0.96 -14.46 -0.28
C ARG A 218 1.62 -13.51 0.70
N VAL A 219 0.88 -12.49 1.14
CA VAL A 219 1.33 -11.50 2.13
C VAL A 219 0.61 -11.77 3.44
N ALA A 220 1.36 -12.08 4.50
CA ALA A 220 0.80 -12.16 5.85
C ALA A 220 0.68 -10.76 6.45
N CYS A 221 -0.41 -10.50 7.17
CA CYS A 221 -0.61 -9.30 7.98
C CYS A 221 0.49 -9.25 9.06
N GLY A 222 1.41 -8.31 8.92
CA GLY A 222 2.46 -8.07 9.89
C GLY A 222 2.16 -6.93 10.87
N PRO A 223 3.21 -6.35 11.47
CA PRO A 223 3.09 -5.41 12.57
C PRO A 223 2.66 -4.00 12.14
N TYR A 224 2.16 -3.25 13.13
CA TYR A 224 2.20 -1.79 13.12
C TYR A 224 3.50 -1.29 13.76
N GLY A 225 4.24 -0.43 13.06
CA GLY A 225 5.43 0.24 13.57
C GLY A 225 6.43 -0.73 14.23
N SER A 226 6.72 -0.52 15.51
CA SER A 226 7.78 -1.24 16.24
C SER A 226 7.32 -2.53 16.95
N ASP A 227 6.19 -3.15 16.58
CA ASP A 227 5.79 -4.44 17.18
C ASP A 227 6.63 -5.61 16.63
N PHE A 228 7.90 -5.68 17.06
CA PHE A 228 8.83 -6.72 16.66
C PHE A 228 8.40 -8.12 17.12
N LYS A 229 7.58 -8.21 18.18
CA LYS A 229 7.06 -9.48 18.69
C LYS A 229 6.07 -10.10 17.71
N TRP A 230 5.25 -9.30 17.04
CA TRP A 230 4.36 -9.78 15.97
C TRP A 230 5.17 -10.43 14.84
N THR A 231 6.21 -9.74 14.36
CA THR A 231 7.14 -10.27 13.33
C THR A 231 7.81 -11.56 13.78
N GLU A 232 8.34 -11.59 15.01
CA GLU A 232 8.97 -12.79 15.58
C GLU A 232 7.98 -13.96 15.63
N THR A 233 6.73 -13.73 16.06
CA THR A 233 5.73 -14.79 16.14
C THR A 233 5.38 -15.40 14.79
N LEU A 234 5.32 -14.60 13.71
CA LEU A 234 5.10 -15.12 12.36
C LEU A 234 6.32 -15.84 11.78
N MET A 235 7.54 -15.43 12.17
CA MET A 235 8.79 -15.96 11.60
C MET A 235 9.35 -17.19 12.33
N LYS A 236 9.19 -17.26 13.66
CA LYS A 236 9.90 -18.25 14.50
C LYS A 236 9.58 -19.71 14.15
N ASP A 237 8.30 -20.02 13.89
CA ASP A 237 7.86 -21.37 13.53
C ASP A 237 8.00 -21.62 12.02
N PRO A 238 8.82 -22.60 11.57
CA PRO A 238 8.91 -22.99 10.16
C PRO A 238 7.55 -23.29 9.52
N GLY A 239 6.64 -23.91 10.29
CA GLY A 239 5.29 -24.25 9.82
C GLY A 239 4.45 -23.01 9.48
N THR A 240 4.60 -21.92 10.23
CA THR A 240 3.98 -20.63 9.95
C THR A 240 4.68 -19.91 8.80
N ARG A 241 6.00 -19.69 8.87
CA ARG A 241 6.72 -18.88 7.85
C ARG A 241 6.72 -19.49 6.46
N ASN A 242 6.51 -20.80 6.32
CA ASN A 242 6.40 -21.46 5.01
C ASN A 242 5.06 -21.17 4.31
N MET A 243 4.07 -20.58 4.99
CA MET A 243 2.74 -20.32 4.45
C MET A 243 2.60 -18.96 3.76
N PHE A 244 3.64 -18.11 3.77
CA PHE A 244 3.62 -16.83 3.06
C PHE A 244 4.96 -16.54 2.37
N GLN A 245 4.95 -15.56 1.48
CA GLN A 245 6.12 -15.07 0.75
C GLN A 245 6.57 -13.70 1.26
N GLY A 246 5.68 -12.89 1.81
CA GLY A 246 6.05 -11.63 2.49
C GLY A 246 5.24 -11.36 3.74
N ILE A 247 5.77 -10.47 4.58
CA ILE A 247 5.11 -9.94 5.78
C ILE A 247 4.87 -8.46 5.56
N SER A 248 3.64 -7.99 5.80
CA SER A 248 3.33 -6.57 5.71
C SER A 248 3.92 -5.77 6.87
N ILE A 249 4.19 -4.47 6.68
CA ILE A 249 4.52 -3.54 7.75
C ILE A 249 3.73 -2.26 7.49
N HIS A 250 3.01 -1.80 8.50
CA HIS A 250 2.26 -0.54 8.43
C HIS A 250 2.99 0.53 9.26
N TYR A 251 3.20 1.71 8.69
CA TYR A 251 3.79 2.85 9.39
C TYR A 251 3.30 4.17 8.83
N TYR A 252 2.48 4.88 9.62
CA TYR A 252 2.02 6.23 9.30
C TYR A 252 2.81 7.27 10.09
N THR A 253 3.12 8.38 9.44
CA THR A 253 3.68 9.56 10.11
C THR A 253 2.54 10.43 10.63
N VAL A 254 2.46 10.50 11.95
CA VAL A 254 1.45 11.28 12.70
C VAL A 254 2.20 12.17 13.69
N VAL A 255 2.27 13.48 13.39
CA VAL A 255 3.21 14.41 14.03
C VAL A 255 3.02 14.51 15.54
N ASP A 256 1.82 14.88 15.99
CA ASP A 256 1.50 15.12 17.40
C ASP A 256 0.63 14.00 18.02
N GLY A 257 0.70 12.81 17.41
CA GLY A 257 -0.06 11.63 17.84
C GLY A 257 -1.51 11.59 17.33
N TRP A 258 -2.23 10.53 17.69
CA TRP A 258 -3.53 10.22 17.09
C TRP A 258 -4.64 11.21 17.46
N ASP A 259 -4.55 11.83 18.63
CA ASP A 259 -5.54 12.81 19.12
C ASP A 259 -5.45 14.15 18.38
N TYR A 260 -4.26 14.52 17.90
CA TYR A 260 -4.03 15.71 17.10
C TYR A 260 -2.94 15.44 16.07
N LYS A 261 -3.31 15.34 14.79
CA LYS A 261 -2.37 14.88 13.75
C LYS A 261 -1.63 16.02 13.04
N GLY A 262 -1.94 17.27 13.36
CA GLY A 262 -1.48 18.45 12.62
C GLY A 262 -2.31 18.74 11.35
N SER A 263 -2.08 19.91 10.74
CA SER A 263 -2.74 20.32 9.48
C SER A 263 -1.86 20.00 8.27
N ALA A 264 -2.49 19.66 7.14
CA ALA A 264 -1.79 19.40 5.88
C ALA A 264 -1.26 20.67 5.20
N THR A 265 -1.80 21.86 5.54
CA THR A 265 -1.46 23.14 4.87
C THR A 265 -0.99 24.23 5.81
N GLU A 266 -1.35 24.17 7.08
CA GLU A 266 -1.05 25.19 8.09
C GLU A 266 -0.16 24.60 9.16
N PHE A 267 1.16 24.74 8.98
CA PHE A 267 2.12 24.15 9.90
C PHE A 267 3.34 25.05 10.07
N ASP A 268 3.96 24.98 11.24
CA ASP A 268 5.20 25.71 11.54
C ASP A 268 6.47 24.88 11.26
N GLU A 269 7.63 25.46 11.57
CA GLU A 269 8.93 24.78 11.37
C GLU A 269 9.09 23.55 12.27
N ARG A 270 8.50 23.55 13.47
CA ARG A 270 8.52 22.38 14.37
C ARG A 270 7.78 21.22 13.73
N GLU A 271 6.56 21.44 13.24
CA GLU A 271 5.76 20.42 12.58
C GLU A 271 6.42 19.91 11.30
N TRP A 272 7.08 20.80 10.55
CA TRP A 272 7.91 20.41 9.41
C TRP A 272 9.05 19.48 9.84
N PHE A 273 9.86 19.92 10.82
CA PHE A 273 10.99 19.15 11.34
C PHE A 273 10.56 17.79 11.85
N GLU A 274 9.50 17.75 12.66
CA GLU A 274 9.02 16.52 13.28
C GLU A 274 8.43 15.56 12.23
N THR A 275 7.73 16.07 11.21
CA THR A 275 7.29 15.25 10.07
C THR A 275 8.48 14.58 9.39
N VAL A 276 9.56 15.32 9.11
CA VAL A 276 10.77 14.76 8.48
C VAL A 276 11.45 13.75 9.40
N ARG A 277 11.60 14.07 10.69
CA ARG A 277 12.25 13.20 11.69
C ARG A 277 11.52 11.87 11.85
N LEU A 278 10.18 11.88 11.93
CA LEU A 278 9.37 10.67 12.02
C LEU A 278 9.46 9.84 10.73
N ASN A 279 9.36 10.46 9.56
CA ASN A 279 9.52 9.75 8.29
C ASN A 279 10.92 9.15 8.10
N LEU A 280 11.98 9.70 8.73
CA LEU A 280 13.30 9.07 8.74
C LEU A 280 13.37 7.85 9.68
N ASP A 281 12.53 7.77 10.71
CA ASP A 281 12.55 6.67 11.69
C ASP A 281 12.07 5.34 11.09
N ILE A 282 11.39 5.35 9.93
CA ILE A 282 11.02 4.12 9.23
C ILE A 282 12.25 3.26 8.87
N ASP A 283 13.42 3.87 8.67
CA ASP A 283 14.70 3.17 8.46
C ASP A 283 15.05 2.29 9.67
N ASN A 284 14.90 2.82 10.89
CA ASN A 284 15.10 2.07 12.12
C ASN A 284 14.07 0.95 12.29
N ILE A 285 12.82 1.20 11.92
CA ILE A 285 11.73 0.22 12.02
C ILE A 285 12.00 -0.95 11.08
N ILE A 286 12.29 -0.66 9.80
CA ILE A 286 12.62 -1.68 8.80
C ILE A 286 13.86 -2.45 9.24
N SER A 287 14.96 -1.78 9.57
CA SER A 287 16.21 -2.42 10.01
C SER A 287 16.01 -3.40 11.17
N LYS A 288 15.16 -3.05 12.15
CA LYS A 288 14.89 -3.93 13.29
C LYS A 288 13.99 -5.11 12.93
N HIS A 289 12.99 -4.92 12.07
CA HIS A 289 12.21 -6.04 11.54
C HIS A 289 13.05 -6.96 10.66
N GLU A 290 13.94 -6.41 9.83
CA GLU A 290 14.93 -7.18 9.06
C GLU A 290 15.81 -8.02 9.97
N ALA A 291 16.33 -7.44 11.05
CA ALA A 291 17.15 -8.16 12.02
C ALA A 291 16.40 -9.33 12.66
N VAL A 292 15.12 -9.15 13.02
CA VAL A 292 14.27 -10.23 13.55
C VAL A 292 14.04 -11.31 12.47
N MET A 293 13.75 -10.91 11.23
CA MET A 293 13.56 -11.85 10.13
C MET A 293 14.84 -12.63 9.80
N ASP A 294 16.00 -11.99 9.82
CA ASP A 294 17.32 -12.59 9.56
C ASP A 294 17.66 -13.70 10.59
N LEU A 295 17.13 -13.65 11.82
CA LEU A 295 17.27 -14.75 12.80
C LEU A 295 16.63 -16.07 12.34
N TYR A 296 15.60 -16.01 11.51
CA TYR A 296 14.80 -17.17 11.10
C TYR A 296 14.83 -17.45 9.58
N ASP A 297 15.27 -16.48 8.79
CA ASP A 297 15.36 -16.50 7.33
C ASP A 297 16.59 -15.69 6.83
N PRO A 298 17.82 -16.14 7.15
CA PRO A 298 19.06 -15.40 6.81
C PRO A 298 19.33 -15.32 5.30
N GLU A 299 18.83 -16.28 4.52
CA GLU A 299 18.95 -16.32 3.04
C GLU A 299 17.98 -15.35 2.33
N ARG A 300 17.21 -14.62 3.13
CA ARG A 300 16.27 -13.61 2.69
C ARG A 300 15.15 -14.05 1.76
N THR A 301 14.59 -15.23 2.00
CA THR A 301 13.52 -15.79 1.16
C THR A 301 12.15 -15.13 1.35
N LYS A 302 11.92 -14.45 2.48
CA LYS A 302 10.68 -13.71 2.79
C LYS A 302 10.88 -12.21 2.59
N GLY A 303 10.03 -11.58 1.78
CA GLY A 303 10.08 -10.13 1.58
C GLY A 303 9.40 -9.34 2.71
N ILE A 304 9.89 -8.14 2.97
CA ILE A 304 9.12 -7.10 3.66
C ILE A 304 8.23 -6.40 2.62
N VAL A 305 6.99 -6.17 3.01
CA VAL A 305 5.95 -5.52 2.21
C VAL A 305 5.45 -4.30 2.99
N VAL A 306 5.91 -3.09 2.70
CA VAL A 306 5.47 -1.87 3.42
C VAL A 306 4.19 -1.34 2.77
N ASP A 307 3.07 -2.03 2.94
CA ASP A 307 1.84 -1.83 2.15
C ASP A 307 0.82 -0.86 2.76
N GLU A 308 1.19 -0.16 3.84
CA GLU A 308 0.57 1.08 4.29
C GLU A 308 1.62 2.03 4.87
N TRP A 309 1.82 3.16 4.20
CA TRP A 309 2.67 4.24 4.69
C TRP A 309 2.25 5.59 4.14
N GLY A 310 2.71 6.66 4.79
CA GLY A 310 2.50 8.04 4.37
C GLY A 310 2.18 8.95 5.56
N ASN A 311 2.04 10.24 5.27
CA ASN A 311 1.58 11.22 6.25
C ASN A 311 0.06 11.09 6.46
N TRP A 312 -0.35 11.13 7.73
CA TRP A 312 -1.76 11.19 8.10
C TRP A 312 -1.99 12.43 8.95
N PHE A 313 -2.69 13.41 8.38
CA PHE A 313 -3.03 14.68 9.03
C PHE A 313 -4.50 14.72 9.47
N ASN A 314 -4.90 15.79 10.15
CA ASN A 314 -6.30 16.09 10.32
C ASN A 314 -6.92 16.35 8.94
N VAL A 315 -8.19 15.96 8.77
CA VAL A 315 -8.91 16.22 7.52
C VAL A 315 -9.05 17.72 7.26
N GLU A 316 -9.20 18.10 5.99
CA GLU A 316 -9.43 19.51 5.64
C GLU A 316 -10.70 20.04 6.34
N PRO A 317 -10.68 21.29 6.85
CA PRO A 317 -11.83 21.87 7.54
C PRO A 317 -13.13 21.78 6.74
N GLY A 318 -14.20 21.31 7.38
CA GLY A 318 -15.53 21.18 6.78
C GLY A 318 -15.75 19.91 5.94
N THR A 319 -14.77 19.02 5.84
CA THR A 319 -14.94 17.70 5.21
C THR A 319 -15.37 16.63 6.22
N ASN A 320 -15.86 15.49 5.73
CA ASN A 320 -16.22 14.37 6.59
C ASN A 320 -14.95 13.71 7.16
N THR A 321 -14.85 13.63 8.48
CA THR A 321 -13.68 13.07 9.18
C THR A 321 -13.42 11.61 8.82
N GLY A 322 -14.46 10.83 8.51
CA GLY A 322 -14.33 9.44 8.08
C GLY A 322 -13.83 9.27 6.64
N PHE A 323 -13.73 10.34 5.85
CA PHE A 323 -13.29 10.28 4.45
C PHE A 323 -11.79 10.55 4.28
N LEU A 324 -11.11 10.95 5.35
CA LEU A 324 -9.65 11.14 5.39
C LEU A 324 -9.10 12.02 4.25
N TYR A 325 -9.89 13.00 3.80
CA TYR A 325 -9.45 13.96 2.79
C TYR A 325 -8.53 14.98 3.44
N GLN A 326 -7.28 15.02 2.99
CA GLN A 326 -6.26 16.00 3.38
C GLN A 326 -5.59 16.58 2.13
N GLN A 327 -5.07 17.80 2.22
CA GLN A 327 -4.27 18.37 1.14
C GLN A 327 -2.90 17.66 1.01
N ASN A 328 -2.18 17.94 -0.06
CA ASN A 328 -0.81 17.48 -0.29
C ASN A 328 0.12 18.67 -0.62
N SER A 329 1.29 18.71 0.01
CA SER A 329 2.23 19.84 -0.01
C SER A 329 3.66 19.40 -0.37
N MET A 330 4.60 20.36 -0.39
CA MET A 330 6.03 20.03 -0.53
C MET A 330 6.56 19.18 0.64
N ARG A 331 5.93 19.23 1.82
CA ARG A 331 6.27 18.37 2.96
C ARG A 331 6.02 16.90 2.60
N ASP A 332 4.91 16.62 1.93
CA ASP A 332 4.53 15.28 1.49
C ASP A 332 5.43 14.75 0.36
N ALA A 333 5.85 15.63 -0.56
CA ALA A 333 6.85 15.28 -1.57
C ALA A 333 8.18 14.81 -0.93
N ILE A 334 8.64 15.52 0.11
CA ILE A 334 9.86 15.15 0.85
C ILE A 334 9.65 13.82 1.58
N THR A 335 8.51 13.62 2.25
CA THR A 335 8.14 12.33 2.86
C THR A 335 8.24 11.18 1.86
N ALA A 336 7.64 11.33 0.67
CA ALA A 336 7.69 10.29 -0.36
C ALA A 336 9.13 10.02 -0.81
N ALA A 337 9.94 11.06 -1.01
CA ALA A 337 11.34 10.89 -1.39
C ALA A 337 12.18 10.20 -0.30
N ILE A 338 11.94 10.52 0.98
CA ILE A 338 12.62 9.87 2.12
C ILE A 338 12.29 8.38 2.13
N HIS A 339 11.01 8.03 2.14
CA HIS A 339 10.58 6.63 2.22
C HIS A 339 11.06 5.81 1.03
N LEU A 340 10.90 6.32 -0.20
CA LEU A 340 11.34 5.62 -1.40
C LEU A 340 12.87 5.41 -1.41
N ASN A 341 13.66 6.37 -0.95
CA ASN A 341 15.11 6.19 -0.81
C ASN A 341 15.46 5.13 0.25
N ILE A 342 14.79 5.15 1.41
CA ILE A 342 14.98 4.15 2.47
C ILE A 342 14.61 2.75 1.94
N PHE A 343 13.46 2.60 1.27
CA PHE A 343 13.04 1.33 0.69
C PHE A 343 14.03 0.82 -0.38
N ASN A 344 14.57 1.72 -1.21
CA ASN A 344 15.61 1.38 -2.17
C ASN A 344 16.89 0.89 -1.46
N ASN A 345 17.30 1.53 -0.36
CA ASN A 345 18.46 1.11 0.43
C ASN A 345 18.25 -0.26 1.11
N HIS A 346 17.00 -0.59 1.42
CA HIS A 346 16.57 -1.89 1.94
C HIS A 346 16.11 -2.88 0.86
N ALA A 347 16.39 -2.64 -0.43
CA ALA A 347 15.86 -3.45 -1.55
C ALA A 347 16.28 -4.94 -1.54
N ALA A 348 17.26 -5.32 -0.71
CA ALA A 348 17.61 -6.71 -0.46
C ALA A 348 16.48 -7.50 0.24
N ARG A 349 15.58 -6.81 0.96
CA ARG A 349 14.50 -7.42 1.73
C ARG A 349 13.16 -6.74 1.51
N VAL A 350 13.10 -5.41 1.41
CA VAL A 350 11.89 -4.67 1.04
C VAL A 350 11.65 -4.89 -0.45
N ARG A 351 10.53 -5.56 -0.79
CA ARG A 351 10.22 -5.94 -2.18
C ARG A 351 8.95 -5.30 -2.70
N VAL A 352 8.06 -4.86 -1.82
CA VAL A 352 6.78 -4.24 -2.17
C VAL A 352 6.53 -3.11 -1.17
N ALA A 353 5.96 -2.00 -1.63
CA ALA A 353 5.41 -0.98 -0.75
C ALA A 353 4.21 -0.30 -1.42
N ASN A 354 3.26 0.18 -0.62
CA ASN A 354 2.04 0.80 -1.11
C ASN A 354 1.72 2.07 -0.32
N LEU A 355 1.78 3.22 -1.01
CA LEU A 355 1.42 4.51 -0.44
C LEU A 355 -0.08 4.57 -0.15
N ALA A 356 -0.43 5.02 1.05
CA ALA A 356 -1.80 5.23 1.49
C ALA A 356 -2.23 6.71 1.28
N GLN A 357 -3.21 7.02 0.42
CA GLN A 357 -3.87 6.15 -0.56
C GLN A 357 -3.77 6.77 -1.97
N LEU A 358 -4.44 6.20 -2.96
CA LEU A 358 -4.24 6.57 -4.37
C LEU A 358 -4.88 7.93 -4.73
N ALA A 359 -6.15 8.13 -4.38
CA ALA A 359 -6.91 9.31 -4.76
C ALA A 359 -7.76 9.84 -3.59
N ASN A 360 -7.80 11.16 -3.41
CA ASN A 360 -8.63 11.89 -2.42
C ASN A 360 -8.53 11.47 -0.94
N VAL A 361 -7.64 10.55 -0.58
CA VAL A 361 -7.57 9.92 0.73
C VAL A 361 -6.11 9.89 1.19
N LEU A 362 -5.85 10.39 2.40
CA LEU A 362 -4.51 10.46 3.00
C LEU A 362 -3.50 11.14 2.06
N GLN A 363 -2.28 10.61 1.93
CA GLN A 363 -1.23 11.21 1.12
C GLN A 363 -1.39 10.88 -0.38
N SER A 364 -2.52 11.30 -0.96
CA SER A 364 -2.87 10.97 -2.34
C SER A 364 -1.94 11.54 -3.39
N VAL A 365 -1.72 10.77 -4.46
CA VAL A 365 -1.05 11.24 -5.69
C VAL A 365 -2.00 12.10 -6.53
N ILE A 366 -3.30 11.87 -6.44
CA ILE A 366 -4.29 12.58 -7.23
C ILE A 366 -5.41 13.09 -6.34
N LEU A 367 -5.83 14.33 -6.56
CA LEU A 367 -7.08 14.85 -6.00
C LEU A 367 -8.05 15.17 -7.14
N THR A 368 -9.32 14.86 -6.95
CA THR A 368 -10.38 15.10 -7.92
C THR A 368 -11.54 15.82 -7.29
N LYS A 369 -12.21 16.67 -8.08
CA LYS A 369 -13.51 17.23 -7.73
C LYS A 369 -14.31 17.38 -9.01
N ASP A 370 -15.42 16.65 -9.10
CA ASP A 370 -16.19 16.54 -10.33
C ASP A 370 -15.28 16.13 -11.50
N GLU A 371 -15.38 16.79 -12.66
CA GLU A 371 -14.52 16.58 -13.82
C GLU A 371 -13.07 17.08 -13.64
N LYS A 372 -12.76 17.79 -12.56
CA LYS A 372 -11.42 18.35 -12.32
C LYS A 372 -10.53 17.34 -11.64
N MET A 373 -9.25 17.40 -11.98
CA MET A 373 -8.18 16.62 -11.39
C MET A 373 -6.96 17.51 -11.17
N VAL A 374 -6.24 17.29 -10.08
CA VAL A 374 -4.92 17.87 -9.83
C VAL A 374 -3.93 16.77 -9.42
N LEU A 375 -2.72 16.88 -9.95
CA LEU A 375 -1.60 16.01 -9.60
C LEU A 375 -0.87 16.63 -8.41
N THR A 376 -0.68 15.85 -7.35
CA THR A 376 -0.09 16.37 -6.11
C THR A 376 1.44 16.44 -6.19
N PRO A 377 2.11 17.20 -5.31
CA PRO A 377 3.57 17.09 -5.15
C PRO A 377 4.07 15.65 -4.99
N THR A 378 3.31 14.80 -4.28
CA THR A 378 3.62 13.37 -4.13
C THR A 378 3.60 12.62 -5.47
N TYR A 379 2.63 12.88 -6.36
CA TYR A 379 2.61 12.29 -7.72
C TYR A 379 3.90 12.58 -8.48
N HIS A 380 4.37 13.82 -8.42
CA HIS A 380 5.56 14.23 -9.15
C HIS A 380 6.82 13.49 -8.67
N VAL A 381 6.92 13.20 -7.37
CA VAL A 381 8.02 12.38 -6.83
C VAL A 381 7.97 10.96 -7.39
N PHE A 382 6.81 10.29 -7.35
CA PHE A 382 6.67 8.93 -7.90
C PHE A 382 6.99 8.89 -9.41
N ARG A 383 6.50 9.86 -10.18
CA ARG A 383 6.82 9.98 -11.61
C ARG A 383 8.32 10.16 -11.84
N MET A 384 8.98 11.04 -11.08
CA MET A 384 10.43 11.26 -11.15
C MET A 384 11.23 10.02 -10.76
N PHE A 385 10.78 9.29 -9.73
CA PHE A 385 11.46 8.10 -9.21
C PHE A 385 11.15 6.82 -10.02
N SER A 386 10.22 6.86 -10.98
CA SER A 386 9.89 5.70 -11.83
C SER A 386 11.10 5.10 -12.56
N VAL A 387 12.19 5.87 -12.73
CA VAL A 387 13.47 5.40 -13.29
C VAL A 387 14.21 4.40 -12.40
N HIS A 388 13.85 4.29 -11.11
CA HIS A 388 14.43 3.33 -10.17
C HIS A 388 13.74 1.95 -10.20
N GLN A 389 12.58 1.84 -10.85
CA GLN A 389 11.86 0.57 -10.97
C GLN A 389 12.70 -0.44 -11.78
N GLU A 390 13.02 -1.58 -11.16
CA GLU A 390 13.94 -2.60 -11.69
C GLU A 390 15.39 -2.13 -11.94
N ALA A 391 15.76 -0.96 -11.41
CA ALA A 391 17.15 -0.50 -11.45
C ALA A 391 18.02 -1.27 -10.45
N ARG A 392 19.33 -1.27 -10.67
CA ARG A 392 20.29 -1.84 -9.72
C ARG A 392 20.73 -0.75 -8.76
N LEU A 393 20.57 -0.97 -7.45
CA LEU A 393 20.98 -0.02 -6.42
C LEU A 393 22.48 0.26 -6.57
N VAL A 394 22.85 1.54 -6.55
CA VAL A 394 24.25 1.95 -6.42
C VAL A 394 24.40 2.52 -5.01
N PRO A 395 25.26 1.94 -4.15
CA PRO A 395 25.47 2.47 -2.82
C PRO A 395 25.95 3.92 -2.87
N VAL A 396 25.37 4.75 -2.01
CA VAL A 396 25.71 6.16 -1.86
C VAL A 396 26.00 6.43 -0.39
N ASP A 397 27.18 6.96 -0.11
CA ASP A 397 27.51 7.51 1.20
C ASP A 397 27.29 9.02 1.19
N VAL A 398 26.46 9.52 2.11
CA VAL A 398 26.19 10.95 2.26
C VAL A 398 26.73 11.41 3.61
N LEU A 399 27.55 12.44 3.57
CA LEU A 399 27.95 13.21 4.75
C LEU A 399 27.40 14.62 4.58
N CYS A 400 26.39 14.96 5.37
CA CYS A 400 25.78 16.28 5.37
C CYS A 400 25.68 16.83 6.78
N GLU A 401 25.39 18.11 6.91
CA GLU A 401 25.04 18.69 8.20
C GLU A 401 23.72 18.12 8.72
N ASP A 402 23.63 17.98 10.03
CA ASP A 402 22.36 17.71 10.70
C ASP A 402 21.48 18.97 10.64
N TYR A 403 20.25 18.82 10.16
CA TYR A 403 19.22 19.81 10.41
C TYR A 403 18.74 19.62 11.85
N ALA A 404 18.79 20.67 12.66
CA ALA A 404 18.35 20.66 14.05
C ALA A 404 17.28 21.72 14.28
N TYR A 405 16.28 21.39 15.07
CA TYR A 405 15.23 22.29 15.52
C TYR A 405 15.22 22.34 17.05
N GLY A 406 15.42 23.54 17.62
CA GLY A 406 15.44 23.78 19.06
C GLY A 406 16.79 23.54 19.72
#